data_AF-A0A4U5PIQ7-F1
#
_entry.id   AF-A0A4U5PIQ7-F1
#
_cell.length_a   1.000
_cell.length_b   1.000
_cell.length_c   1.000
_cell.angle_alpha   90.00
_cell.angle_beta   90.00
_cell.angle_gamma   90.00
#
_symmetry.space_group_name_H-M   'P 1'
#
loop_
_entity.id
_entity.type
_entity.pdbx_description
1 polymer ?
#
loop_
_entity_poly.entity_id
_entity_poly.type
_entity_poly.pdbx_seq_one_letter_code
_entity_poly.pdbx_strand_id
1 'polypeptide(L)' 'MKVLIVLVFVCYLTWAYAKCEPGTDCDSFCCPYSEATCCSNRGCCPNGYMCDEAEEQCVSVTETAAKMLYETAAN' A
#
# COMPACT_ATOMS: atom_id res chain seq x y z
N MET A 1 -38.19 -15.02 14.88
CA MET A 1 -37.58 -13.72 15.25
C MET A 1 -36.06 -13.78 15.41
N LYS A 2 -35.50 -14.70 16.21
CA LYS A 2 -34.03 -14.81 16.42
C LYS A 2 -33.21 -15.13 15.15
N VAL A 3 -33.75 -15.96 14.25
CA VAL A 3 -33.08 -16.33 12.98
C VAL A 3 -32.87 -15.12 12.06
N LEU A 4 -33.85 -14.22 11.98
CA LEU A 4 -33.76 -13.01 11.15
C LEU A 4 -32.63 -12.08 11.65
N ILE A 5 -32.49 -11.96 12.97
CA ILE A 5 -31.45 -11.13 13.60
C ILE A 5 -30.05 -11.69 13.32
N VAL A 6 -29.89 -13.01 13.39
CA VAL A 6 -28.62 -13.69 13.07
C VAL A 6 -28.23 -13.47 11.61
N LEU A 7 -29.17 -13.57 10.67
CA LEU A 7 -28.91 -13.34 9.25
C LEU A 7 -28.48 -11.88 8.96
N VAL A 8 -29.11 -10.91 9.63
CA VAL A 8 -28.75 -9.49 9.49
C VAL A 8 -27.35 -9.22 10.04
N PHE A 9 -27.00 -9.78 11.20
CA PHE A 9 -25.65 -9.66 11.77
C PHE A 9 -24.59 -10.30 10.87
N VAL A 10 -24.85 -11.50 10.35
CA VAL A 10 -23.91 -12.19 9.45
C VAL A 10 -23.70 -11.37 8.17
N CYS A 11 -24.77 -10.84 7.56
CA CYS A 11 -24.64 -9.93 6.41
C CYS A 11 -23.84 -8.66 6.75
N TYR A 12 -24.07 -8.06 7.92
CA TYR A 12 -23.36 -6.85 8.31
C TYR A 12 -21.85 -7.11 8.49
N LEU A 13 -21.52 -8.23 9.12
CA LEU A 13 -20.14 -8.65 9.33
C LEU A 13 -19.46 -8.97 7.99
N THR A 14 -20.10 -9.70 7.07
CA THR A 14 -19.50 -10.02 5.76
C THR A 14 -19.22 -8.78 4.91
N TRP A 15 -20.04 -7.73 5.02
CA TRP A 15 -19.78 -6.44 4.35
C TRP A 15 -18.61 -5.67 4.98
N ALA A 16 -18.41 -5.79 6.29
CA ALA A 16 -17.37 -5.05 7.00
C ALA A 16 -15.95 -5.57 6.73
N TYR A 17 -15.78 -6.88 6.51
CA TYR A 17 -14.44 -7.49 6.33
C TYR A 17 -13.79 -7.23 4.96
N ALA A 18 -14.47 -6.56 4.03
CA ALA A 18 -13.96 -6.32 2.67
C ALA A 18 -13.12 -5.04 2.54
N LYS A 19 -12.65 -4.45 3.65
CA LYS A 19 -11.89 -3.19 3.66
C LYS A 19 -10.45 -3.43 4.08
N CYS A 20 -9.52 -2.75 3.41
CA CYS A 20 -8.12 -2.73 3.81
C CYS A 20 -7.94 -2.03 5.16
N GLU A 21 -6.87 -2.37 5.88
CA GLU A 21 -6.46 -1.62 7.06
C GLU A 21 -6.03 -0.19 6.67
N PRO A 22 -6.18 0.80 7.57
CA PRO A 22 -5.73 2.16 7.30
C PRO A 22 -4.23 2.17 7.00
N GLY A 23 -3.84 2.72 5.85
CA GLY A 23 -2.45 2.78 5.40
C GLY A 23 -1.96 1.57 4.60
N THR A 24 -2.85 0.63 4.24
CA THR A 24 -2.56 -0.47 3.30
C THR A 24 -3.45 -0.44 2.05
N ASP A 25 -4.26 0.62 1.88
CA ASP A 25 -5.15 0.81 0.75
C ASP A 25 -4.36 1.37 -0.44
N CYS A 26 -4.14 0.52 -1.45
CA CYS A 26 -3.75 0.96 -2.78
C CYS A 26 -4.99 0.85 -3.68
N ASP A 27 -5.17 1.80 -4.59
CA ASP A 27 -6.35 2.03 -5.45
C ASP A 27 -7.16 0.78 -5.87
N SER A 28 -6.49 -0.35 -6.13
CA SER A 28 -7.11 -1.62 -6.54
C SER A 28 -6.81 -2.84 -5.65
N PHE A 29 -5.99 -2.75 -4.60
CA PHE A 29 -5.54 -3.90 -3.79
C PHE A 29 -5.00 -3.50 -2.42
N CYS A 30 -4.99 -4.42 -1.46
CA CYS A 30 -4.40 -4.17 -0.14
C CYS A 30 -2.93 -4.63 -0.08
N CYS A 31 -2.08 -3.84 0.60
CA CYS A 31 -0.72 -4.23 0.94
C CYS A 31 -0.65 -5.05 2.25
N PRO A 32 0.33 -5.97 2.40
CA PRO A 32 0.55 -6.71 3.65
C PRO A 32 1.35 -5.90 4.69
N TYR A 33 2.00 -4.80 4.30
CA TYR A 33 2.80 -3.96 5.19
C TYR A 33 2.04 -2.68 5.51
N SER A 34 1.92 -2.37 6.80
CA SER A 34 1.49 -1.04 7.27
C SER A 34 2.50 0.00 6.84
N GLU A 35 2.04 1.10 6.22
CA GLU A 35 2.89 2.17 5.68
C GLU A 35 3.76 1.77 4.48
N ALA A 36 3.25 0.89 3.63
CA ALA A 36 3.84 0.60 2.33
C ALA A 36 3.63 1.76 1.34
N THR A 37 4.59 1.95 0.44
CA THR A 37 4.40 2.81 -0.74
C THR A 37 3.70 2.00 -1.82
N CYS A 38 2.58 2.50 -2.33
CA CYS A 38 1.86 1.92 -3.46
C CYS A 38 2.54 2.26 -4.78
N CYS A 39 2.71 1.25 -5.64
CA CYS A 39 3.35 1.42 -6.94
C CYS A 39 2.39 1.15 -8.10
N SER A 40 2.57 1.84 -9.23
CA SER A 40 1.74 1.71 -10.44
C SER A 40 1.69 0.28 -10.98
N ASN A 41 2.75 -0.52 -10.82
CA ASN A 41 2.81 -1.91 -11.27
C ASN A 41 2.10 -2.91 -10.32
N ARG A 42 1.09 -2.47 -9.56
CA ARG A 42 0.40 -3.27 -8.54
C ARG A 42 1.35 -3.95 -7.55
N GLY A 43 2.42 -3.23 -7.20
CA GLY A 43 3.40 -3.64 -6.19
C GLY A 43 3.29 -2.79 -4.92
N CYS A 44 3.77 -3.34 -3.81
CA CYS A 44 3.95 -2.61 -2.56
C CYS A 44 5.43 -2.59 -2.21
N CYS A 45 5.99 -1.40 -1.93
CA CYS A 45 7.30 -1.29 -1.32
C CYS A 45 7.20 -1.14 0.20
N PRO A 46 8.08 -1.77 0.99
CA PRO A 46 8.10 -1.60 2.44
C PRO A 46 8.44 -0.16 2.83
N ASN A 47 8.19 0.19 4.09
CA ASN A 47 8.48 1.52 4.62
C ASN A 47 9.98 1.88 4.44
N GLY A 48 10.26 3.12 4.06
CA GLY A 48 11.62 3.59 3.75
C GLY A 48 12.11 3.22 2.34
N TYR A 49 11.26 2.60 1.52
CA TYR A 49 11.49 2.37 0.10
C TYR A 49 10.48 3.14 -0.75
N MET A 50 10.95 3.61 -1.90
CA MET A 50 10.16 4.28 -2.92
C MET A 50 10.24 3.46 -4.21
N CYS A 51 9.20 3.57 -5.03
CA CYS A 51 9.18 2.87 -6.30
C CYS A 51 9.97 3.64 -7.34
N ASP A 52 11.01 2.99 -7.85
CA ASP A 52 11.68 3.39 -9.08
C ASP A 52 10.88 2.79 -10.24
N GLU A 53 10.10 3.62 -10.94
CA GLU A 53 9.32 3.18 -12.09
C GLU A 53 10.20 2.91 -13.32
N ALA A 54 11.44 3.42 -13.36
CA ALA A 54 12.34 3.21 -14.49
C ALA A 54 13.00 1.83 -14.43
N GLU A 55 13.40 1.39 -13.23
CA GLU A 55 14.01 0.08 -12.96
C GLU A 55 13.00 -0.96 -12.47
N GLU A 56 11.72 -0.58 -12.31
CA GLU A 56 10.60 -1.38 -11.78
C GLU A 56 10.91 -2.01 -10.41
N GLN A 57 11.64 -1.30 -9.55
CA GLN A 57 12.19 -1.82 -8.29
C GLN A 57 11.91 -0.90 -7.10
N CYS A 58 11.94 -1.49 -5.90
CA CYS A 58 11.90 -0.74 -4.65
C CYS A 58 13.32 -0.27 -4.30
N VAL A 59 13.55 1.04 -4.34
CA VAL A 59 14.83 1.65 -3.99
C VAL A 59 14.74 2.33 -2.63
N SER A 60 15.82 2.28 -1.85
CA SER A 60 15.81 2.89 -0.51
C SER A 60 15.80 4.41 -0.63
N VAL A 61 14.91 5.07 0.12
CA VAL A 61 14.77 6.54 0.07
C VAL A 61 16.10 7.23 0.39
N THR A 62 16.92 6.65 1.25
CA THR A 62 18.25 7.17 1.61
C THR A 62 19.23 7.17 0.43
N GLU A 63 19.21 6.11 -0.37
CA GLU A 63 20.08 5.98 -1.54
C GLU A 63 19.57 6.86 -2.68
N THR A 64 18.25 6.89 -2.89
CA THR A 64 17.62 7.77 -3.88
C THR A 64 17.80 9.25 -3.56
N ALA A 65 17.71 9.65 -2.29
CA ALA A 65 17.98 11.03 -1.88
C ALA A 65 19.45 11.39 -2.11
N ALA A 66 20.39 10.49 -1.81
CA ALA A 66 21.80 10.69 -2.16
C ALA A 66 22.01 10.78 -3.68
N LYS A 67 21.25 9.99 -4.46
CA LYS A 67 21.23 10.02 -5.93
C LYS A 67 20.81 11.39 -6.47
N MET A 68 19.64 11.86 -6.03
CA MET A 68 19.07 13.15 -6.43
C MET A 68 19.94 14.34 -6.00
N LEU A 69 20.58 14.24 -4.83
CA LEU A 69 21.54 15.25 -4.36
C LEU A 69 22.81 15.28 -5.22
N TYR A 70 23.31 14.13 -5.72
CA TYR A 70 24.45 14.16 -6.64
C TYR A 70 24.06 14.68 -8.04
N GLU A 71 22.89 14.32 -8.57
CA GLU A 71 22.47 14.78 -9.90
C GLU A 71 22.28 16.29 -9.93
N THR A 72 21.75 16.87 -8.85
CA THR A 72 21.60 18.33 -8.70
C THR A 72 22.96 19.04 -8.52
N ALA A 73 23.98 18.34 -8.01
CA ALA A 73 25.34 18.89 -7.90
C ALA A 73 26.14 18.77 -9.21
N ALA A 74 25.67 17.97 -10.17
CA ALA A 74 26.33 17.69 -11.45
C ALA A 74 25.82 18.54 -12.62
N ASN A 75 24.72 19.29 -12.46
CA ASN A 75 24.14 20.17 -13.48
C ASN A 75 24.01 21.61 -12.98
#